data_AF-A0A9P4WI06-F1
#
_entry.id   AF-A0A9P4WI06-F1
#
_cell.length_a   1.000
_cell.length_b   1.000
_cell.length_c   1.000
_cell.angle_alpha   90.00
_cell.angle_beta   90.00
_cell.angle_gamma   90.00
#
_symmetry.space_group_name_H-M   'P 1'
#
loop_
_entity.id
_entity.type
_entity.pdbx_description
1 polymer ?
#
loop_
_entity_poly.entity_id
_entity_poly.type
_entity_poly.pdbx_seq_one_letter_code
_entity_poly.pdbx_strand_id
1 'polypeptide(L)'
;MSAAAHSRQHAFYTEQNVKPEKGAAVVAMSVGSIDDLLPQPVEDDAIIGDLSKIRDNIKNHVRTYYHSGPTSAADMNEAGIRDIAALTGANAAVIVKMLADPLTRDSALRSIVGSVMLTRCTEERSPSLLPNDVAALSASIPANNGHNAQSTLYSKWKVVTGALLQQRYGKQGQDPSRAQALQDTVASLDSILAPFVKGSVDGGQRRKNLDMILTRAANFAFLLFAQPGIFRFDFTSRQGGFTVFPALVQTVGDQGQSLNPIKVVIETEVVAA
;
A
#
# COMPACT_ATOMS: atom_id res chain seq x y z
N MET A 1 57.36 47.26 48.59
CA MET A 1 57.81 46.02 49.26
C MET A 1 56.60 45.48 50.01
N SER A 2 56.05 44.26 49.89
CA SER A 2 56.33 43.02 49.17
C SER A 2 54.98 42.24 49.16
N ALA A 3 54.43 41.89 48.01
CA ALA A 3 54.14 40.52 47.53
C ALA A 3 53.64 39.48 48.56
N ALA A 4 52.44 38.94 48.34
CA ALA A 4 52.06 37.56 48.71
C ALA A 4 50.86 37.09 47.85
N ALA A 5 51.14 36.57 46.65
CA ALA A 5 50.17 35.86 45.83
C ALA A 5 50.20 34.36 46.19
N HIS A 6 49.04 33.79 46.51
CA HIS A 6 48.87 32.38 46.82
C HIS A 6 48.85 31.54 45.52
N SER A 7 49.85 30.69 45.34
CA SER A 7 49.86 29.65 44.30
C SER A 7 49.41 28.31 44.90
N ARG A 8 48.33 27.75 44.35
CA ARG A 8 47.90 26.36 44.57
C ARG A 8 48.90 25.41 43.91
N GLN A 9 49.44 24.46 44.68
CA GLN A 9 50.27 23.38 44.17
C GLN A 9 49.42 22.36 43.39
N HIS A 10 49.77 22.15 42.13
CA HIS A 10 49.35 21.01 41.33
C HIS A 10 50.14 19.76 41.77
N ALA A 11 49.43 18.71 42.19
CA ALA A 11 50.01 17.39 42.37
C ALA A 11 50.14 16.72 41.00
N PHE A 12 51.37 16.34 40.65
CA PHE A 12 51.70 15.51 39.49
C PHE A 12 51.20 14.09 39.71
N TYR A 13 50.30 13.61 38.85
CA TYR A 13 50.00 12.19 38.71
C TYR A 13 50.94 11.60 37.65
N THR A 14 51.76 10.63 38.07
CA THR A 14 52.64 9.84 37.20
C THR A 14 51.82 8.76 36.51
N GLU A 15 51.72 8.81 35.17
CA GLU A 15 51.06 7.78 34.36
C GLU A 15 51.80 6.43 34.49
N GLN A 16 51.14 5.43 35.08
CA GLN A 16 51.57 4.05 34.99
C GLN A 16 51.28 3.51 33.59
N ASN A 17 52.35 3.08 32.94
CA ASN A 17 52.38 2.52 31.59
C ASN A 17 51.73 1.12 31.60
N VAL A 18 50.42 1.04 31.36
CA VAL A 18 49.70 -0.23 31.22
C VAL A 18 49.91 -0.74 29.79
N LYS A 19 50.62 -1.86 29.65
CA LYS A 19 50.74 -2.61 28.39
C LYS A 19 49.34 -2.98 27.89
N PRO A 20 49.01 -2.80 26.60
CA PRO A 20 47.74 -3.28 26.08
C PRO A 20 47.75 -4.82 26.07
N GLU A 21 46.78 -5.42 26.78
CA GLU A 21 46.46 -6.83 26.59
C GLU A 21 46.10 -7.07 25.12
N LYS A 22 46.70 -8.11 24.55
CA LYS A 22 46.48 -8.55 23.18
C LYS A 22 45.10 -9.22 23.13
N GLY A 23 44.05 -8.42 22.99
CA GLY A 23 42.69 -8.91 22.77
C GLY A 23 42.66 -9.88 21.58
N ALA A 24 41.89 -10.96 21.72
CA ALA A 24 41.69 -11.92 20.64
C ALA A 24 41.28 -11.18 19.37
N ALA A 25 41.98 -11.44 18.26
CA ALA A 25 41.60 -10.88 16.96
C ALA A 25 40.21 -11.41 16.62
N VAL A 26 39.20 -10.54 16.73
CA VAL A 26 37.86 -10.83 16.25
C VAL A 26 37.99 -10.89 14.73
N VAL A 27 37.92 -12.10 14.17
CA VAL A 27 37.81 -12.28 12.73
C VAL A 27 36.43 -11.73 12.36
N ALA A 28 36.38 -10.47 11.96
CA ALA A 28 35.19 -9.89 11.36
C ALA A 28 34.93 -10.67 10.07
N MET A 29 33.94 -11.54 10.08
CA MET A 29 33.42 -12.09 8.84
C MET A 29 32.89 -10.91 8.03
N SER A 30 33.47 -10.66 6.85
CA SER A 30 32.91 -9.67 5.94
C SER A 30 31.57 -10.22 5.46
N VAL A 31 30.49 -9.74 6.08
CA VAL A 31 29.19 -9.76 5.43
C VAL A 31 29.37 -8.95 4.15
N GLY A 32 28.90 -9.46 3.01
CA GLY A 32 28.94 -8.75 1.72
C GLY A 32 28.27 -7.37 1.80
N SER A 33 28.27 -6.61 0.71
CA SER A 33 27.54 -5.34 0.70
C SER A 33 26.08 -5.62 1.09
N ILE A 34 25.43 -4.72 1.83
CA ILE A 34 23.99 -4.85 2.14
C ILE A 34 23.20 -5.05 0.84
N ASP A 35 23.62 -4.38 -0.23
CA ASP A 35 23.00 -4.49 -1.55
C ASP A 35 23.07 -5.93 -2.13
N ASP A 36 24.05 -6.74 -1.73
CA ASP A 36 24.17 -8.16 -2.13
C ASP A 36 23.20 -9.09 -1.37
N LEU A 37 22.70 -8.65 -0.22
CA LEU A 37 21.77 -9.41 0.62
C LEU A 37 20.31 -9.10 0.32
N LEU A 38 20.03 -8.03 -0.43
CA LEU A 38 18.68 -7.59 -0.71
C LEU A 38 18.05 -8.44 -1.83
N PRO A 39 16.75 -8.77 -1.71
CA PRO A 39 16.01 -9.38 -2.81
C PRO A 39 16.08 -8.50 -4.06
N GLN A 40 16.19 -9.13 -5.23
CA GLN A 40 16.06 -8.42 -6.49
C GLN A 40 14.62 -7.88 -6.64
N PRO A 41 14.44 -6.74 -7.34
CA PRO A 41 13.12 -6.24 -7.67
C PRO A 41 12.30 -7.30 -8.39
N VAL A 42 11.00 -7.33 -8.12
CA VAL A 42 10.08 -8.23 -8.78
C VAL A 42 9.78 -7.70 -10.18
N GLU A 43 9.86 -8.58 -11.18
CA GLU A 43 9.55 -8.23 -12.57
C GLU A 43 8.12 -7.69 -12.73
N ASP A 44 7.95 -6.73 -13.64
CA ASP A 44 6.65 -6.11 -13.93
C ASP A 44 5.58 -7.17 -14.24
N ASP A 45 5.91 -8.22 -15.00
CA ASP A 45 4.96 -9.28 -15.37
C ASP A 45 4.38 -10.01 -14.15
N ALA A 46 5.16 -10.15 -13.07
CA ALA A 46 4.67 -10.76 -11.84
C ALA A 46 3.74 -9.81 -11.07
N ILE A 47 4.06 -8.51 -11.04
CA ILE A 47 3.18 -7.46 -10.48
C ILE A 47 1.86 -7.40 -11.27
N ILE A 48 1.95 -7.38 -12.59
CA ILE A 48 0.82 -7.39 -13.53
C ILE A 48 -0.04 -8.63 -13.31
N GLY A 49 0.58 -9.80 -13.19
CA GLY A 49 -0.09 -11.06 -12.95
C GLY A 49 -0.85 -11.09 -11.61
N ASP A 50 -0.27 -10.57 -10.53
CA ASP A 50 -0.92 -10.53 -9.22
C ASP A 50 -2.06 -9.50 -9.17
N LEU A 51 -1.89 -8.31 -9.77
CA LEU A 51 -2.97 -7.31 -9.86
C LEU A 51 -4.12 -7.76 -10.78
N SER A 52 -3.82 -8.42 -11.90
CA SER A 52 -4.83 -8.99 -12.80
C SER A 52 -5.69 -10.04 -12.11
N LYS A 53 -5.11 -10.89 -11.24
CA LYS A 53 -5.88 -11.84 -10.42
C LYS A 53 -6.83 -11.12 -9.46
N ILE A 54 -6.41 -10.00 -8.87
CA ILE A 54 -7.29 -9.20 -8.00
C ILE A 54 -8.46 -8.64 -8.82
N ARG A 55 -8.17 -8.02 -9.97
CA ARG A 55 -9.20 -7.51 -10.91
C ARG A 55 -10.21 -8.59 -11.27
N ASP A 56 -9.74 -9.77 -11.67
CA ASP A 56 -10.60 -10.86 -12.13
C ASP A 56 -11.42 -11.45 -10.97
N ASN A 57 -10.85 -11.54 -9.76
CA ASN A 57 -11.62 -11.94 -8.59
C ASN A 57 -12.70 -10.92 -8.22
N ILE A 58 -12.42 -9.62 -8.32
CA ILE A 58 -13.43 -8.57 -8.10
C ILE A 58 -14.56 -8.69 -9.13
N LYS A 59 -14.22 -8.86 -10.40
CA LYS A 59 -15.20 -9.08 -11.47
C LYS A 59 -16.09 -10.29 -11.18
N ASN A 60 -15.50 -11.41 -10.79
CA ASN A 60 -16.25 -12.63 -10.47
C ASN A 60 -17.09 -12.45 -9.19
N HIS A 61 -16.58 -11.75 -8.18
CA HIS A 61 -17.31 -11.43 -6.96
C HIS A 61 -18.55 -10.59 -7.25
N VAL A 62 -18.39 -9.51 -8.03
CA VAL A 62 -19.51 -8.64 -8.41
C VAL A 62 -20.60 -9.42 -9.15
N ARG A 63 -20.20 -10.20 -10.16
CA ARG A 63 -21.13 -11.01 -10.97
C ARG A 63 -21.88 -12.06 -10.15
N THR A 64 -21.20 -12.72 -9.22
CA THR A 64 -21.81 -13.80 -8.43
C THR A 64 -22.75 -13.27 -7.36
N TYR A 65 -22.35 -12.22 -6.61
CA TYR A 65 -23.01 -11.86 -5.36
C TYR A 65 -23.92 -10.63 -5.43
N TYR A 66 -23.91 -9.87 -6.52
CA TYR A 66 -24.73 -8.66 -6.67
C TYR A 66 -25.64 -8.74 -7.89
N HIS A 67 -26.79 -8.08 -7.81
CA HIS A 67 -27.82 -8.13 -8.85
C HIS A 67 -27.75 -6.93 -9.80
N SER A 68 -28.26 -7.14 -11.01
CA SER A 68 -28.54 -6.08 -11.99
C SER A 68 -30.02 -5.69 -12.04
N GLY A 69 -30.85 -6.18 -11.10
CA GLY A 69 -32.26 -5.77 -10.99
C GLY A 69 -32.43 -4.30 -10.59
N PRO A 70 -33.66 -3.75 -10.69
CA PRO A 70 -33.94 -2.37 -10.31
C PRO A 70 -33.54 -2.07 -8.85
N THR A 71 -32.94 -0.90 -8.62
CA THR A 71 -32.61 -0.37 -7.29
C THR A 71 -33.00 1.10 -7.25
N SER A 72 -33.69 1.54 -6.20
CA SER A 72 -34.02 2.97 -6.05
C SER A 72 -32.77 3.77 -5.68
N ALA A 73 -32.63 4.97 -6.23
CA ALA A 73 -31.58 5.90 -5.79
C ALA A 73 -31.70 6.27 -4.30
N ALA A 74 -32.91 6.21 -3.74
CA ALA A 74 -33.16 6.46 -2.32
C ALA A 74 -32.56 5.39 -1.40
N ASP A 75 -32.31 4.18 -1.91
CA ASP A 75 -31.69 3.09 -1.13
C ASP A 75 -30.16 3.18 -1.13
N MET A 76 -29.58 4.08 -1.94
CA MET A 76 -28.13 4.19 -2.10
C MET A 76 -27.51 5.05 -1.00
N ASN A 77 -26.36 4.61 -0.49
CA ASN A 77 -25.57 5.38 0.46
C ASN A 77 -24.85 6.55 -0.25
N GLU A 78 -25.53 7.69 -0.34
CA GLU A 78 -25.02 8.88 -1.02
C GLU A 78 -23.71 9.41 -0.41
N ALA A 79 -23.57 9.35 0.91
CA ALA A 79 -22.35 9.77 1.59
C ALA A 79 -21.16 8.88 1.19
N GLY A 80 -21.33 7.56 1.24
CA GLY A 80 -20.31 6.61 0.80
C GLY A 80 -19.95 6.78 -0.68
N ILE A 81 -20.92 7.07 -1.54
CA ILE A 81 -20.67 7.33 -2.97
C ILE A 81 -19.86 8.62 -3.17
N ARG A 82 -20.15 9.68 -2.41
CA ARG A 82 -19.36 10.93 -2.46
C ARG A 82 -17.92 10.70 -1.99
N ASP A 83 -17.72 9.89 -0.97
CA ASP A 83 -16.37 9.54 -0.51
C ASP A 83 -15.58 8.80 -1.60
N ILE A 84 -16.20 7.84 -2.30
CA ILE A 84 -15.57 7.16 -3.44
C ILE A 84 -15.27 8.12 -4.58
N ALA A 85 -16.20 9.02 -4.90
CA ALA A 85 -16.00 10.03 -5.93
C ALA A 85 -14.78 10.91 -5.63
N ALA A 86 -14.66 11.39 -4.38
CA ALA A 86 -13.53 12.19 -3.94
C ALA A 86 -12.19 11.43 -4.03
N LEU A 87 -12.19 10.15 -3.67
CA LEU A 87 -10.99 9.30 -3.70
C LEU A 87 -10.50 9.00 -5.12
N THR A 88 -11.42 8.89 -6.07
CA THR A 88 -11.12 8.48 -7.45
C THR A 88 -11.03 9.66 -8.42
N GLY A 89 -11.39 10.86 -7.97
CA GLY A 89 -11.57 12.03 -8.84
C GLY A 89 -12.79 11.91 -9.78
N ALA A 90 -13.67 10.94 -9.55
CA ALA A 90 -14.89 10.74 -10.34
C ALA A 90 -16.00 11.71 -9.92
N ASN A 91 -17.04 11.81 -10.75
CA ASN A 91 -18.25 12.56 -10.41
C ASN A 91 -19.26 11.63 -9.69
N ALA A 92 -19.68 12.00 -8.47
CA ALA A 92 -20.63 11.23 -7.67
C ALA A 92 -21.96 10.99 -8.40
N ALA A 93 -22.48 11.98 -9.14
CA ALA A 93 -23.72 11.84 -9.90
C ALA A 93 -23.60 10.80 -11.02
N VAL A 94 -22.40 10.68 -11.63
CA VAL A 94 -22.12 9.64 -12.63
C VAL A 94 -22.12 8.26 -11.97
N ILE A 95 -21.51 8.11 -10.79
CA ILE A 95 -21.54 6.84 -10.04
C ILE A 95 -22.99 6.45 -9.70
N VAL A 96 -23.79 7.39 -9.18
CA VAL A 96 -25.22 7.15 -8.87
C VAL A 96 -25.99 6.72 -10.12
N LYS A 97 -25.83 7.45 -11.23
CA LYS A 97 -26.46 7.12 -12.52
C LYS A 97 -26.10 5.70 -12.95
N MET A 98 -24.80 5.34 -12.88
CA MET A 98 -24.35 4.02 -13.30
C MET A 98 -24.82 2.89 -12.37
N LEU A 99 -24.94 3.15 -11.07
CA LEU A 99 -25.53 2.22 -10.11
C LEU A 99 -27.05 2.07 -10.30
N ALA A 100 -27.74 3.08 -10.83
CA ALA A 100 -29.17 3.03 -11.10
C ALA A 100 -29.49 2.25 -12.39
N ASP A 101 -28.61 2.27 -13.38
CA ASP A 101 -28.79 1.59 -14.66
C ASP A 101 -28.27 0.12 -14.63
N PRO A 102 -29.13 -0.89 -14.86
CA PRO A 102 -28.76 -2.30 -14.99
C PRO A 102 -27.58 -2.61 -15.92
N LEU A 103 -27.42 -1.86 -17.01
CA LEU A 103 -26.39 -2.12 -18.03
C LEU A 103 -24.99 -1.68 -17.55
N THR A 104 -24.93 -0.65 -16.71
CA THR A 104 -23.66 -0.08 -16.22
C THR A 104 -23.35 -0.46 -14.78
N ARG A 105 -24.32 -1.02 -14.04
CA ARG A 105 -24.18 -1.34 -12.62
C ARG A 105 -23.02 -2.27 -12.31
N ASP A 106 -22.78 -3.30 -13.12
CA ASP A 106 -21.63 -4.21 -12.95
C ASP A 106 -20.31 -3.42 -12.93
N SER A 107 -20.16 -2.48 -13.85
CA SER A 107 -18.97 -1.63 -13.95
C SER A 107 -18.83 -0.69 -12.75
N ALA A 108 -19.93 -0.08 -12.29
CA ALA A 108 -19.91 0.78 -11.11
C ALA A 108 -19.57 0.00 -9.83
N LEU A 109 -20.15 -1.18 -9.62
CA LEU A 109 -19.87 -2.04 -8.47
C LEU A 109 -18.40 -2.51 -8.49
N ARG A 110 -17.88 -2.92 -9.65
CA ARG A 110 -16.46 -3.28 -9.81
C ARG A 110 -15.54 -2.12 -9.46
N SER A 111 -15.88 -0.91 -9.92
CA SER A 111 -15.13 0.31 -9.61
C SER A 111 -15.14 0.63 -8.12
N ILE A 112 -16.29 0.55 -7.44
CA ILE A 112 -16.38 0.79 -5.99
C ILE A 112 -15.55 -0.24 -5.21
N VAL A 113 -15.71 -1.53 -5.51
CA VAL A 113 -14.95 -2.60 -4.85
C VAL A 113 -13.45 -2.41 -5.06
N GLY A 114 -13.03 -2.18 -6.30
CA GLY A 114 -11.63 -1.91 -6.64
C GLY A 114 -11.08 -0.66 -5.96
N SER A 115 -11.84 0.44 -5.96
CA SER A 115 -11.42 1.71 -5.36
C SER A 115 -11.20 1.60 -3.86
N VAL A 116 -12.15 0.99 -3.12
CA VAL A 116 -12.00 0.80 -1.67
C VAL A 116 -10.80 -0.07 -1.33
N MET A 117 -10.58 -1.17 -2.07
CA MET A 117 -9.47 -2.08 -1.80
C MET A 117 -8.11 -1.49 -2.18
N LEU A 118 -7.97 -1.04 -3.42
CA LEU A 118 -6.67 -0.70 -3.98
C LEU A 118 -6.11 0.60 -3.41
N THR A 119 -6.96 1.57 -3.06
CA THR A 119 -6.50 2.77 -2.36
C THR A 119 -5.92 2.47 -0.98
N ARG A 120 -6.25 1.32 -0.37
CA ARG A 120 -5.66 0.86 0.89
C ARG A 120 -4.40 0.01 0.69
N CYS A 121 -4.08 -0.41 -0.54
CA CYS A 121 -2.85 -1.14 -0.85
C CYS A 121 -1.60 -0.24 -0.90
N THR A 122 -1.79 1.08 -0.91
CA THR A 122 -0.72 2.08 -0.85
C THR A 122 -0.68 2.75 0.53
N GLU A 123 0.44 3.35 0.87
CA GLU A 123 0.71 4.01 2.16
C GLU A 123 -0.15 5.28 2.40
N GLU A 124 -0.86 5.74 1.37
CA GLU A 124 -1.55 7.03 1.34
C GLU A 124 -2.90 7.05 2.08
N ARG A 125 -3.41 5.88 2.53
CA ARG A 125 -4.76 5.80 3.11
C ARG A 125 -4.80 5.00 4.40
N SER A 126 -5.57 5.54 5.36
CA SER A 126 -5.99 4.84 6.57
C SER A 126 -7.48 4.43 6.49
N PRO A 127 -7.85 3.21 6.90
CA PRO A 127 -6.94 2.12 7.28
C PRO A 127 -6.20 1.56 6.06
N SER A 128 -4.96 1.11 6.25
CA SER A 128 -4.15 0.49 5.20
C SER A 128 -4.34 -1.03 5.19
N LEU A 129 -4.10 -1.66 4.03
CA LEU A 129 -3.93 -3.11 3.90
C LEU A 129 -2.46 -3.54 4.08
N LEU A 130 -1.55 -2.59 4.26
CA LEU A 130 -0.21 -2.87 4.77
C LEU A 130 -0.28 -3.27 6.26
N PRO A 131 0.70 -4.04 6.76
CA PRO A 131 0.83 -4.29 8.18
C PRO A 131 0.87 -2.98 8.97
N ASN A 132 0.14 -2.89 10.09
CA ASN A 132 -0.05 -1.64 10.83
C ASN A 132 1.27 -0.96 11.20
N ASP A 133 2.26 -1.73 11.67
CA ASP A 133 3.57 -1.20 12.07
C ASP A 133 4.32 -0.58 10.88
N VAL A 134 4.19 -1.19 9.69
CA VAL A 134 4.80 -0.70 8.44
C VAL A 134 4.09 0.57 7.97
N ALA A 135 2.75 0.57 7.96
CA ALA A 135 1.96 1.73 7.59
C ALA A 135 2.22 2.92 8.51
N ALA A 136 2.28 2.70 9.82
CA ALA A 136 2.56 3.74 10.81
C ALA A 136 3.98 4.32 10.65
N LEU A 137 4.99 3.48 10.45
CA LEU A 137 6.36 3.94 10.26
C LEU A 137 6.51 4.69 8.94
N SER A 138 5.93 4.18 7.85
CA SER A 138 5.89 4.87 6.54
C SER A 138 5.27 6.26 6.66
N ALA A 139 4.12 6.38 7.33
CA ALA A 139 3.44 7.65 7.54
C ALA A 139 4.24 8.65 8.40
N SER A 140 5.17 8.17 9.21
CA SER A 140 6.08 9.03 10.01
C SER A 140 7.26 9.57 9.22
N ILE A 141 7.56 8.98 8.05
CA ILE A 141 8.65 9.43 7.19
C ILE A 141 8.15 10.60 6.35
N PRO A 142 8.82 11.77 6.37
CA PRO A 142 8.35 12.93 5.62
C PRO A 142 8.21 12.62 4.13
N ALA A 143 7.14 13.12 3.52
CA ALA A 143 6.96 13.02 2.08
C ALA A 143 8.13 13.70 1.34
N ASN A 144 8.52 13.12 0.20
CA ASN A 144 9.62 13.65 -0.60
C ASN A 144 9.23 14.99 -1.25
N ASN A 145 9.92 16.07 -0.90
CA ASN A 145 9.74 17.41 -1.48
C ASN A 145 10.54 17.58 -2.79
N GLY A 146 10.63 16.55 -3.64
CA GLY A 146 11.40 16.58 -4.89
C GLY A 146 12.92 16.44 -4.72
N HIS A 147 13.39 15.96 -3.58
CA HIS A 147 14.81 15.68 -3.33
C HIS A 147 15.12 14.21 -3.63
N ASN A 148 15.85 13.95 -4.72
CA ASN A 148 16.19 12.59 -5.16
C ASN A 148 16.90 11.76 -4.06
N ALA A 149 17.67 12.38 -3.17
CA ALA A 149 18.33 11.68 -2.07
C ALA A 149 17.33 11.08 -1.06
N GLN A 150 16.23 11.78 -0.76
CA GLN A 150 15.21 11.30 0.17
C GLN A 150 14.43 10.12 -0.42
N SER A 151 14.08 10.16 -1.71
CA SER A 151 13.45 9.01 -2.37
C SER A 151 14.38 7.81 -2.42
N THR A 152 15.68 7.98 -2.69
CA THR A 152 16.63 6.86 -2.65
C THR A 152 16.73 6.24 -1.24
N LEU A 153 16.82 7.06 -0.19
CA LEU A 153 16.82 6.56 1.19
C LEU A 153 15.52 5.83 1.54
N TYR A 154 14.38 6.38 1.11
CA TYR A 154 13.08 5.78 1.32
C TYR A 154 12.94 4.43 0.60
N SER A 155 13.32 4.37 -0.68
CA SER A 155 13.36 3.13 -1.47
C SER A 155 14.23 2.07 -0.81
N LYS A 156 15.45 2.43 -0.35
CA LYS A 156 16.32 1.48 0.38
C LYS A 156 15.69 1.02 1.69
N TRP A 157 15.10 1.93 2.47
CA TRP A 157 14.42 1.58 3.72
C TRP A 157 13.29 0.58 3.49
N LYS A 158 12.45 0.79 2.47
CA LYS A 158 11.37 -0.12 2.11
C LYS A 158 11.86 -1.51 1.77
N VAL A 159 12.90 -1.63 0.93
CA VAL A 159 13.45 -2.93 0.50
C VAL A 159 14.07 -3.67 1.69
N VAL A 160 14.88 -3.00 2.52
CA VAL A 160 15.48 -3.60 3.72
C VAL A 160 14.39 -4.07 4.69
N THR A 161 13.40 -3.21 4.96
CA THR A 161 12.30 -3.50 5.87
C THR A 161 11.42 -4.63 5.35
N GLY A 162 11.11 -4.62 4.05
CA GLY A 162 10.39 -5.69 3.37
C GLY A 162 11.12 -7.04 3.47
N ALA A 163 12.43 -7.04 3.23
CA ALA A 163 13.26 -8.25 3.35
C ALA A 163 13.27 -8.81 4.79
N LEU A 164 13.44 -7.95 5.79
CA LEU A 164 13.43 -8.35 7.20
C LEU A 164 12.06 -8.89 7.67
N LEU A 165 10.97 -8.33 7.13
CA LEU A 165 9.61 -8.67 7.54
C LEU A 165 8.95 -9.75 6.66
N GLN A 166 9.64 -10.25 5.64
CA GLN A 166 9.10 -11.18 4.65
C GLN A 166 8.52 -12.45 5.30
N GLN A 167 9.13 -12.98 6.35
CA GLN A 167 8.62 -14.18 7.05
C GLN A 167 7.29 -13.92 7.78
N ARG A 168 7.07 -12.69 8.27
CA ARG A 168 5.89 -12.31 9.05
C ARG A 168 4.74 -11.83 8.16
N TYR A 169 5.03 -11.05 7.13
CA TYR A 169 4.02 -10.36 6.31
C TYR A 169 4.00 -10.78 4.84
N GLY A 170 4.95 -11.61 4.40
CA GLY A 170 4.91 -12.20 3.06
C GLY A 170 3.73 -13.14 2.86
N LYS A 171 3.63 -13.75 1.67
CA LYS A 171 2.48 -14.58 1.25
C LYS A 171 2.13 -15.73 2.22
N GLN A 172 3.10 -16.23 2.98
CA GLN A 172 2.93 -17.32 3.96
C GLN A 172 2.93 -16.84 5.42
N GLY A 173 3.04 -15.53 5.64
CA GLY A 173 3.12 -14.94 6.96
C GLY A 173 1.78 -14.88 7.69
N GLN A 174 1.84 -14.81 9.01
CA GLN A 174 0.67 -14.62 9.88
C GLN A 174 0.70 -13.22 10.50
N ASP A 175 -0.21 -12.37 10.03
CA ASP A 175 -0.41 -11.03 10.57
C ASP A 175 -1.72 -10.97 11.36
N PRO A 176 -1.68 -10.91 12.71
CA PRO A 176 -2.88 -10.79 13.51
C PRO A 176 -3.58 -9.43 13.33
N SER A 177 -2.85 -8.37 12.95
CA SER A 177 -3.43 -7.04 12.71
C SER A 177 -4.24 -6.98 11.41
N ARG A 178 -3.94 -7.90 10.47
CA ARG A 178 -4.63 -8.01 9.18
C ARG A 178 -6.12 -8.27 9.35
N ALA A 179 -6.54 -9.09 10.32
CA ALA A 179 -7.95 -9.43 10.49
C ALA A 179 -8.83 -8.18 10.69
N GLN A 180 -8.38 -7.20 11.48
CA GLN A 180 -9.12 -5.97 11.73
C GLN A 180 -9.21 -5.10 10.47
N ALA A 181 -8.07 -4.88 9.77
CA ALA A 181 -8.06 -4.09 8.54
C ALA A 181 -8.97 -4.70 7.45
N LEU A 182 -9.02 -6.03 7.35
CA LEU A 182 -9.94 -6.74 6.47
C LEU A 182 -11.40 -6.47 6.86
N GLN A 183 -11.74 -6.64 8.14
CA GLN A 183 -13.10 -6.39 8.66
C GLN A 183 -13.56 -4.95 8.42
N ASP A 184 -12.70 -3.96 8.68
CA ASP A 184 -13.01 -2.55 8.43
C ASP A 184 -13.22 -2.26 6.93
N THR A 185 -12.51 -2.99 6.06
CA THR A 185 -12.68 -2.90 4.61
C THR A 185 -14.01 -3.51 4.18
N VAL A 186 -14.37 -4.68 4.72
CA VAL A 186 -15.66 -5.31 4.47
C VAL A 186 -16.80 -4.43 4.95
N ALA A 187 -16.72 -3.85 6.15
CA ALA A 187 -17.73 -2.95 6.68
C ALA A 187 -17.93 -1.70 5.80
N SER A 188 -16.83 -1.11 5.33
CA SER A 188 -16.87 0.02 4.40
C SER A 188 -17.56 -0.36 3.08
N LEU A 189 -17.24 -1.52 2.52
CA LEU A 189 -17.89 -2.03 1.31
C LEU A 189 -19.38 -2.32 1.54
N ASP A 190 -19.72 -3.03 2.60
CA ASP A 190 -21.10 -3.39 2.92
C ASP A 190 -21.99 -2.15 3.11
N SER A 191 -21.45 -1.06 3.64
CA SER A 191 -22.18 0.21 3.80
C SER A 191 -22.64 0.82 2.47
N ILE A 192 -22.01 0.49 1.35
CA ILE A 192 -22.34 0.99 0.00
C ILE A 192 -23.06 -0.08 -0.81
N LEU A 193 -22.62 -1.34 -0.68
CA LEU A 193 -23.03 -2.41 -1.58
C LEU A 193 -24.27 -3.18 -1.12
N ALA A 194 -24.69 -3.03 0.14
CA ALA A 194 -25.84 -3.73 0.70
C ALA A 194 -27.12 -3.69 -0.17
N PRO A 195 -27.51 -2.56 -0.79
CA PRO A 195 -28.72 -2.48 -1.64
C PRO A 195 -28.65 -3.34 -2.91
N PHE A 196 -27.47 -3.83 -3.28
CA PHE A 196 -27.25 -4.56 -4.53
C PHE A 196 -27.00 -6.06 -4.29
N VAL A 197 -26.98 -6.52 -3.04
CA VAL A 197 -26.69 -7.93 -2.72
C VAL A 197 -27.83 -8.81 -3.22
N LYS A 198 -27.48 -9.89 -3.94
CA LYS A 198 -28.46 -10.92 -4.34
C LYS A 198 -29.00 -11.63 -3.10
N GLY A 199 -30.28 -11.43 -2.80
CA GLY A 199 -30.95 -12.04 -1.64
C GLY A 199 -30.97 -13.58 -1.62
N SER A 200 -30.72 -14.24 -2.76
CA SER A 200 -30.65 -15.70 -2.87
C SER A 200 -29.29 -16.31 -2.50
N VAL A 201 -28.27 -15.49 -2.22
CA VAL A 201 -26.91 -15.97 -1.95
C VAL A 201 -26.62 -15.90 -0.45
N ASP A 202 -26.03 -16.97 0.10
CA ASP A 202 -25.56 -17.00 1.48
C ASP A 202 -24.59 -15.83 1.74
N GLY A 203 -24.99 -14.92 2.65
CA GLY A 203 -24.16 -13.80 3.08
C GLY A 203 -22.83 -14.24 3.70
N GLY A 204 -22.76 -15.47 4.25
CA GLY A 204 -21.52 -16.10 4.69
C GLY A 204 -20.56 -16.37 3.52
N GLN A 205 -21.05 -16.93 2.42
CA GLN A 205 -20.25 -17.20 1.23
C GLN A 205 -19.76 -15.93 0.53
N ARG A 206 -20.58 -14.87 0.46
CA ARG A 206 -20.16 -13.55 -0.05
C ARG A 206 -18.96 -13.02 0.73
N ARG A 207 -19.09 -12.98 2.07
CA ARG A 207 -18.05 -12.48 2.97
C ARG A 207 -16.76 -13.28 2.85
N LYS A 208 -16.84 -14.62 2.90
CA LYS A 208 -15.67 -15.49 2.71
C LYS A 208 -14.95 -15.23 1.38
N ASN A 209 -15.71 -15.02 0.30
CA ASN A 209 -15.11 -14.69 -0.99
C ASN A 209 -14.43 -13.32 -0.97
N LEU A 210 -15.04 -12.32 -0.32
CA LEU A 210 -14.46 -10.99 -0.15
C LEU A 210 -13.18 -11.01 0.69
N ASP A 211 -13.16 -11.76 1.79
CA ASP A 211 -11.98 -11.95 2.65
C ASP A 211 -10.80 -12.57 1.88
N MET A 212 -11.08 -13.53 0.99
CA MET A 212 -10.06 -14.11 0.11
C MET A 212 -9.47 -13.05 -0.84
N ILE A 213 -10.30 -12.18 -1.42
CA ILE A 213 -9.84 -11.11 -2.32
C ILE A 213 -8.99 -10.11 -1.55
N LEU A 214 -9.48 -9.67 -0.39
CA LEU A 214 -8.77 -8.73 0.46
C LEU A 214 -7.45 -9.30 0.99
N THR A 215 -7.40 -10.60 1.30
CA THR A 215 -6.14 -11.28 1.66
C THR A 215 -5.12 -11.22 0.52
N ARG A 216 -5.56 -11.41 -0.73
CA ARG A 216 -4.70 -11.23 -1.91
C ARG A 216 -4.26 -9.78 -2.07
N ALA A 217 -5.16 -8.82 -1.86
CA ALA A 217 -4.86 -7.40 -1.93
C ALA A 217 -3.86 -6.95 -0.84
N ALA A 218 -3.95 -7.48 0.38
CA ALA A 218 -2.98 -7.22 1.45
C ALA A 218 -1.59 -7.81 1.12
N ASN A 219 -1.54 -9.03 0.59
CA ASN A 219 -0.28 -9.61 0.11
C ASN A 219 0.32 -8.77 -1.03
N PHE A 220 -0.53 -8.23 -1.92
CA PHE A 220 -0.10 -7.35 -3.00
C PHE A 220 0.40 -5.99 -2.49
N ALA A 221 -0.27 -5.42 -1.47
CA ALA A 221 0.17 -4.19 -0.81
C ALA A 221 1.59 -4.37 -0.25
N PHE A 222 1.84 -5.45 0.50
CA PHE A 222 3.17 -5.74 1.04
C PHE A 222 4.21 -6.00 -0.06
N LEU A 223 3.82 -6.65 -1.16
CA LEU A 223 4.69 -6.83 -2.32
C LEU A 223 5.12 -5.48 -2.91
N LEU A 224 4.18 -4.55 -3.14
CA LEU A 224 4.47 -3.21 -3.66
C LEU A 224 5.32 -2.39 -2.70
N PHE A 225 5.05 -2.50 -1.40
CA PHE A 225 5.87 -1.87 -0.36
C PHE A 225 7.33 -2.32 -0.47
N ALA A 226 7.57 -3.64 -0.53
CA ALA A 226 8.90 -4.23 -0.58
C ALA A 226 9.65 -3.98 -1.90
N GLN A 227 9.01 -3.40 -2.92
CA GLN A 227 9.71 -2.97 -4.13
C GLN A 227 10.50 -1.68 -3.88
N PRO A 228 11.65 -1.48 -4.56
CA PRO A 228 12.38 -0.21 -4.47
C PRO A 228 11.59 0.95 -5.10
N GLY A 229 10.81 0.69 -6.15
CA GLY A 229 9.96 1.69 -6.79
C GLY A 229 8.81 2.19 -5.91
N ILE A 230 8.22 3.32 -6.28
CA ILE A 230 6.98 3.84 -5.66
C ILE A 230 5.84 3.73 -6.67
N PHE A 231 4.82 2.97 -6.29
CA PHE A 231 3.66 2.67 -7.10
C PHE A 231 2.42 3.40 -6.59
N ARG A 232 1.56 3.83 -7.52
CA ARG A 232 0.27 4.48 -7.22
C ARG A 232 -0.81 3.92 -8.13
N PHE A 233 -2.04 3.91 -7.63
CA PHE A 233 -3.21 3.64 -8.46
C PHE A 233 -3.72 4.94 -9.06
N ASP A 234 -3.82 4.98 -10.39
CA ASP A 234 -4.37 6.10 -11.12
C ASP A 234 -5.79 5.77 -11.58
N PHE A 235 -6.77 6.48 -11.01
CA PHE A 235 -8.18 6.33 -11.34
C PHE A 235 -8.62 7.28 -12.45
N THR A 236 -7.75 8.17 -12.92
CA THR A 236 -8.11 9.16 -13.94
C THR A 236 -8.22 8.50 -15.32
N SER A 237 -9.34 8.75 -16.01
CA SER A 237 -9.47 8.34 -17.41
C SER A 237 -8.90 9.43 -18.33
N ARG A 238 -7.83 9.10 -19.06
CA ARG A 238 -7.24 9.99 -20.07
C ARG A 238 -8.06 10.07 -21.36
N GLN A 239 -8.89 9.06 -21.63
CA GLN A 239 -9.66 8.93 -22.87
C GLN A 239 -11.13 9.35 -22.71
N GLY A 240 -11.52 9.85 -21.53
CA GLY A 240 -12.92 10.04 -21.16
C GLY A 240 -13.59 8.73 -20.74
N GLY A 241 -14.79 8.82 -20.15
CA GLY A 241 -15.52 7.67 -19.64
C GLY A 241 -15.26 7.37 -18.16
N PHE A 242 -15.85 6.28 -17.68
CA PHE A 242 -15.84 5.85 -16.29
C PHE A 242 -14.79 4.77 -16.05
N THR A 243 -13.91 5.00 -15.08
CA THR A 243 -12.87 4.04 -14.69
C THR A 243 -13.48 2.88 -13.90
N VAL A 244 -13.46 1.69 -14.49
CA VAL A 244 -13.90 0.43 -13.87
C VAL A 244 -12.80 -0.19 -13.02
N PHE A 245 -11.55 -0.07 -13.47
CA PHE A 245 -10.38 -0.54 -12.75
C PHE A 245 -9.20 0.42 -12.99
N PRO A 246 -8.49 0.86 -11.94
CA PRO A 246 -7.44 1.86 -12.07
C PRO A 246 -6.22 1.30 -12.80
N ALA A 247 -5.44 2.21 -13.38
CA ALA A 247 -4.07 1.92 -13.79
C ALA A 247 -3.18 1.73 -12.56
N LEU A 248 -2.10 0.97 -12.73
CA LEU A 248 -0.98 0.95 -11.80
C LEU A 248 0.18 1.69 -12.44
N VAL A 249 0.69 2.72 -11.76
CA VAL A 249 1.78 3.54 -12.28
C VAL A 249 2.95 3.55 -11.31
N GLN A 250 4.17 3.56 -11.85
CA GLN A 250 5.41 3.70 -11.09
C GLN A 250 5.92 5.14 -11.24
N THR A 251 6.00 5.84 -10.10
CA THR A 251 6.40 7.26 -10.02
C THR A 251 7.87 7.44 -9.65
N VAL A 252 8.44 6.44 -8.98
CA VAL A 252 9.87 6.37 -8.63
C VAL A 252 10.40 5.01 -9.09
N GLY A 253 11.52 5.03 -9.81
CA GLY A 253 12.20 3.84 -10.33
C GLY A 253 12.99 3.08 -9.27
N ASP A 254 13.60 1.97 -9.68
CA ASP A 254 14.23 1.04 -8.73
C ASP A 254 15.52 1.56 -8.08
N GLN A 255 16.07 2.66 -8.58
CA GLN A 255 17.22 3.35 -7.99
C GLN A 255 16.80 4.57 -7.14
N GLY A 256 15.50 4.72 -6.87
CA GLY A 256 14.94 5.84 -6.10
C GLY A 256 14.84 7.15 -6.87
N GLN A 257 15.02 7.13 -8.19
CA GLN A 257 14.89 8.28 -9.07
C GLN A 257 13.44 8.54 -9.45
N SER A 258 12.99 9.79 -9.40
CA SER A 258 11.68 10.17 -9.93
C SER A 258 11.60 9.88 -11.44
N LEU A 259 10.50 9.29 -11.87
CA LEU A 259 10.25 8.98 -13.28
C LEU A 259 9.45 10.11 -13.92
N ASN A 260 10.01 10.69 -14.98
CA ASN A 260 9.32 11.65 -15.83
C ASN A 260 9.61 11.33 -17.32
N PRO A 261 8.64 10.83 -18.10
CA PRO A 261 7.25 10.58 -17.71
C PRO A 261 7.10 9.43 -16.69
N ILE A 262 6.00 9.43 -15.94
CA ILE A 262 5.60 8.32 -15.07
C ILE A 262 5.47 7.05 -15.91
N LYS A 263 5.95 5.90 -15.41
CA LYS A 263 5.84 4.61 -16.09
C LYS A 263 4.48 3.98 -15.79
N VAL A 264 3.72 3.64 -16.84
CA VAL A 264 2.47 2.88 -16.72
C VAL A 264 2.81 1.39 -16.71
N VAL A 265 2.40 0.68 -15.65
CA VAL A 265 2.62 -0.76 -15.49
C VAL A 265 1.38 -1.53 -15.97
N ILE A 266 0.19 -1.03 -15.63
CA ILE A 266 -1.10 -1.53 -16.13
C ILE A 266 -1.96 -0.33 -16.51
N GLU A 267 -2.62 -0.40 -17.66
CA GLU A 267 -3.56 0.62 -18.14
C GLU A 267 -4.91 0.59 -17.41
N THR A 268 -5.61 1.72 -17.39
CA THR A 268 -6.97 1.82 -16.85
C THR A 268 -7.96 1.00 -17.68
N GLU A 269 -8.88 0.29 -17.01
CA GLU A 269 -10.09 -0.26 -17.66
C GLU A 269 -11.20 0.80 -17.61
N VAL A 270 -11.69 1.25 -18.77
CA VAL A 270 -12.71 2.30 -18.87
C VAL A 270 -13.94 1.82 -19.65
N VAL A 271 -15.10 2.36 -19.32
CA VAL A 271 -16.35 2.20 -20.07
C VAL A 271 -16.98 3.55 -20.37
N ALA A 272 -17.88 3.62 -21.35
CA ALA A 272 -18.69 4.83 -21.56
C ALA A 272 -19.55 5.12 -20.32
N ALA A 273 -19.61 6.40 -19.92
CA ALA A 273 -20.31 6.89 -18.73
C ALA A 273 -21.71 7.47 -19.04
#